data_AF-A0A7Y1ZDY2-F1
#
_entry.id   AF-A0A7Y1ZDY2-F1
#
_cell.length_a   1.000
_cell.length_b   1.000
_cell.length_c   1.000
_cell.angle_alpha   90.00
_cell.angle_beta   90.00
_cell.angle_gamma   90.00
#
_symmetry.space_group_name_H-M   'P 1'
#
loop_
_entity.id
_entity.type
_entity.pdbx_description
1 polymer ?
#
loop_
_entity_poly.entity_id
_entity_poly.type
_entity_poly.pdbx_seq_one_letter_code
_entity_poly.pdbx_strand_id
1 'polypeptide(L)'
;MLKRFLIFLATLVVLCGLYGAYAYTQLYATGLSVSGVLHTWDMRHDERERSYSVYRPTILPDGAPAVFVLHGSMGSGVGMRAMTGREFDHIADREGLVIVYPDGFDKHWNGCRGTADYVA
;
A
#
# COMPACT_ATOMS: atom_id res chain seq x y z
N MET A 1 -33.84 24.29 -18.24
CA MET A 1 -33.49 22.87 -18.03
C MET A 1 -32.17 22.49 -18.70
N LEU A 2 -31.93 22.89 -19.95
CA LEU A 2 -30.70 22.57 -20.70
C LEU A 2 -29.38 22.94 -19.98
N LYS A 3 -29.27 24.13 -19.37
CA LYS A 3 -28.05 24.55 -18.64
C LYS A 3 -27.69 23.61 -17.49
N ARG A 4 -28.68 23.14 -16.71
CA ARG A 4 -28.46 22.20 -15.59
C ARG A 4 -28.02 20.83 -16.10
N PHE A 5 -28.61 20.40 -17.22
CA PHE A 5 -28.23 19.16 -17.89
C PHE A 5 -26.78 19.20 -18.42
N LEU A 6 -26.38 20.31 -19.06
CA LEU A 6 -25.01 20.48 -19.56
C LEU A 6 -23.96 20.52 -18.43
N ILE A 7 -24.27 21.18 -17.31
CA ILE A 7 -23.39 21.19 -16.12
C ILE A 7 -23.23 19.77 -15.58
N PHE A 8 -24.33 19.02 -15.44
CA PHE A 8 -24.28 17.64 -14.98
C PHE A 8 -23.42 16.74 -15.89
N LEU A 9 -23.59 16.86 -17.21
CA LEU A 9 -22.80 16.10 -18.19
C LEU A 9 -21.30 16.47 -18.11
N ALA A 10 -20.97 17.76 -18.01
CA ALA A 10 -19.59 18.21 -17.85
C ALA A 10 -18.95 17.67 -16.57
N THR A 11 -19.68 17.69 -15.44
CA THR A 11 -19.21 17.08 -14.18
C THR A 11 -18.96 15.59 -14.34
N LEU A 12 -19.87 14.84 -14.99
CA LEU A 12 -19.66 13.42 -15.25
C LEU A 12 -18.41 13.17 -16.11
N VAL A 13 -18.19 13.96 -17.16
CA VAL A 13 -16.99 13.84 -18.00
C VAL A 13 -15.71 14.08 -17.19
N VAL A 14 -15.70 15.10 -16.33
CA VAL A 14 -14.55 15.36 -15.44
C VAL A 14 -14.33 14.21 -14.47
N LEU A 15 -15.38 13.71 -13.81
CA LEU A 15 -15.28 12.58 -12.89
C LEU A 15 -14.80 11.30 -13.58
N CYS A 16 -15.29 11.00 -14.78
CA CYS A 16 -14.82 9.89 -15.59
C CYS A 16 -13.36 10.07 -16.01
N GLY A 17 -12.94 11.29 -16.37
CA GLY A 17 -11.55 11.59 -16.71
C GLY A 17 -10.61 11.39 -15.51
N LEU A 18 -11.01 11.88 -14.33
CA LEU A 18 -10.25 11.69 -13.09
C LEU A 18 -10.17 10.22 -12.68
N TYR A 19 -11.29 9.49 -12.76
CA TYR A 19 -11.30 8.05 -12.51
C TYR A 19 -10.45 7.28 -13.51
N GLY A 20 -10.50 7.64 -14.80
CA GLY A 20 -9.68 7.04 -15.84
C GLY A 20 -8.19 7.27 -15.61
N ALA A 21 -7.78 8.48 -15.21
CA ALA A 21 -6.40 8.78 -14.87
C ALA A 21 -5.93 7.99 -13.63
N TYR A 22 -6.76 7.88 -12.60
CA TYR A 22 -6.48 7.05 -11.43
C TYR A 22 -6.36 5.57 -11.79
N ALA A 23 -7.28 5.04 -12.61
CA ALA A 23 -7.23 3.66 -13.06
C ALA A 23 -6.00 3.39 -13.92
N TYR A 24 -5.61 4.34 -14.76
CA TYR A 24 -4.39 4.27 -15.57
C TYR A 24 -3.14 4.18 -14.69
N THR A 25 -2.98 5.04 -13.69
CA THR A 25 -1.80 4.98 -12.81
C THR A 25 -1.73 3.67 -12.03
N GLN A 26 -2.86 3.17 -11.54
CA GLN A 26 -2.92 1.88 -10.86
C GLN A 26 -2.60 0.71 -11.80
N LEU A 27 -3.12 0.71 -13.03
CA LEU A 27 -2.85 -0.34 -14.01
C LEU A 27 -1.38 -0.33 -14.47
N TYR A 28 -0.81 0.85 -14.70
CA TYR A 28 0.60 0.97 -15.09
C TYR A 28 1.55 0.55 -13.98
N ALA A 29 1.27 0.96 -12.74
CA ALA A 29 2.11 0.62 -11.60
C ALA A 29 2.01 -0.88 -11.23
N THR A 30 0.83 -1.49 -11.38
CA THR A 30 0.67 -2.93 -11.16
C THR A 30 1.16 -3.79 -12.33
N GLY A 31 1.16 -3.26 -13.56
CA GLY A 31 1.54 -3.96 -14.78
C GLY A 31 3.05 -4.12 -14.99
N LEU A 32 3.88 -3.33 -14.30
CA LEU A 32 5.33 -3.55 -14.30
C LEU A 32 5.65 -4.80 -13.45
N SER A 33 6.35 -5.75 -14.05
CA SER A 33 6.83 -6.92 -13.31
C SER A 33 7.89 -6.47 -12.31
N VAL A 34 7.91 -7.12 -11.15
CA VAL A 34 9.02 -7.02 -10.20
C VAL A 34 9.79 -8.34 -10.24
N SER A 35 11.04 -8.33 -9.81
CA SER A 35 11.94 -9.49 -9.90
C SER A 35 11.68 -10.53 -8.82
N GLY A 36 11.13 -10.10 -7.68
CA GLY A 36 11.07 -10.87 -6.44
C GLY A 36 9.70 -11.41 -6.11
N VAL A 37 9.57 -11.89 -4.87
CA VAL A 37 8.34 -12.46 -4.34
C VAL A 37 7.89 -11.71 -3.10
N LEU A 38 6.57 -11.55 -2.97
CA LEU A 38 5.93 -11.15 -1.73
C LEU A 38 5.53 -12.41 -0.97
N HIS A 39 5.94 -12.51 0.29
CA HIS A 39 5.50 -13.59 1.17
C HIS A 39 4.91 -13.00 2.43
N THR A 40 3.89 -13.65 2.99
CA THR A 40 3.23 -13.20 4.22
C THR A 40 3.51 -14.18 5.33
N TRP A 41 3.87 -13.65 6.50
CA TRP A 41 4.08 -14.42 7.71
C TRP A 41 3.17 -13.91 8.81
N ASP A 42 2.80 -14.84 9.68
CA ASP A 42 2.15 -14.55 10.94
C ASP A 42 3.12 -14.83 12.08
N MET A 43 3.05 -14.03 13.14
CA MET A 43 3.82 -14.22 14.36
C MET A 43 2.96 -13.91 15.57
N ARG A 44 3.24 -14.62 16.67
CA ARG A 44 2.66 -14.30 17.98
C ARG A 44 3.63 -13.42 18.76
N HIS A 45 3.14 -12.29 19.25
CA HIS A 45 3.90 -11.35 20.07
C HIS A 45 2.98 -10.71 21.10
N ASP A 46 3.39 -10.73 22.37
CA ASP A 46 2.61 -10.25 23.51
C ASP A 46 1.16 -10.76 23.51
N GLU A 47 1.02 -12.09 23.39
CA GLU A 47 -0.28 -12.81 23.35
C GLU A 47 -1.19 -12.44 22.17
N ARG A 48 -0.69 -11.68 21.20
CA ARG A 48 -1.47 -11.26 20.04
C ARG A 48 -0.88 -11.80 18.76
N GLU A 49 -1.77 -12.12 17.83
CA GLU A 49 -1.36 -12.43 16.45
C GLU A 49 -1.01 -11.13 15.72
N ARG A 50 0.01 -11.23 14.88
CA ARG A 50 0.54 -10.16 14.04
C ARG A 50 0.80 -10.76 12.67
N SER A 51 0.45 -10.03 11.61
CA SER A 51 0.74 -10.40 10.24
C SER A 51 1.62 -9.34 9.59
N TYR A 52 2.48 -9.78 8.67
CA TYR A 52 3.30 -8.88 7.87
C TYR A 52 3.67 -9.55 6.55
N SER A 53 3.76 -8.75 5.49
CA SER A 53 4.26 -9.20 4.20
C SER A 53 5.66 -8.66 3.95
N VAL A 54 6.57 -9.49 3.44
CA VAL A 54 7.91 -9.06 3.04
C VAL A 54 8.07 -9.27 1.55
N TYR A 55 8.47 -8.20 0.86
CA TYR A 55 8.94 -8.27 -0.50
C TYR A 55 10.45 -8.48 -0.52
N ARG A 56 10.87 -9.58 -1.16
CA ARG A 56 12.28 -9.94 -1.33
C ARG A 56 12.61 -10.01 -2.83
N PRO A 57 13.48 -9.13 -3.37
CA PRO A 57 14.04 -9.25 -4.71
C PRO A 57 14.71 -10.60 -4.95
N THR A 58 14.81 -11.03 -6.21
CA THR A 58 15.49 -12.30 -6.55
C THR A 58 16.97 -12.25 -6.15
N ILE A 59 17.65 -11.15 -6.46
CA ILE A 59 19.04 -10.90 -6.08
C ILE A 59 19.04 -9.97 -4.88
N LEU A 60 19.55 -10.45 -3.75
CA LEU A 60 19.65 -9.68 -2.52
C LEU A 60 21.08 -9.79 -1.98
N PRO A 61 21.82 -8.67 -1.83
CA PRO A 61 23.16 -8.68 -1.24
C PRO A 61 23.14 -9.14 0.22
N ASP A 62 24.25 -9.73 0.66
CA ASP A 62 24.44 -10.02 2.09
C ASP A 62 24.40 -8.72 2.90
N GLY A 63 23.67 -8.75 4.02
CA GLY A 63 23.50 -7.56 4.86
C GLY A 63 22.60 -6.47 4.26
N ALA A 64 21.79 -6.80 3.24
CA ALA A 64 20.82 -5.86 2.67
C ALA A 64 19.93 -5.21 3.75
N PRO A 65 19.71 -3.88 3.69
CA PRO A 65 18.87 -3.20 4.66
C PRO A 65 17.39 -3.57 4.47
N ALA A 66 16.65 -3.52 5.58
CA ALA A 66 15.19 -3.67 5.58
C ALA A 66 14.52 -2.30 5.74
N VAL A 67 13.52 -2.03 4.91
CA VAL A 67 12.70 -0.82 4.98
C VAL A 67 11.27 -1.20 5.36
N PHE A 68 10.75 -0.59 6.42
CA PHE A 68 9.38 -0.79 6.88
C PHE A 68 8.46 0.27 6.27
N VAL A 69 7.42 -0.17 5.57
CA VAL A 69 6.44 0.69 4.92
C VAL A 69 5.09 0.50 5.61
N LEU A 70 4.70 1.50 6.40
CA LEU A 70 3.51 1.44 7.26
C LEU A 70 2.29 1.99 6.54
N HIS A 71 1.17 1.31 6.68
CA HIS A 71 -0.11 1.77 6.15
C HIS A 71 -0.73 2.89 7.00
N GLY A 72 -1.64 3.67 6.41
CA GLY A 72 -2.46 4.66 7.11
C GLY A 72 -3.57 4.05 7.97
N SER A 73 -4.36 4.87 8.65
CA SER A 73 -5.50 4.42 9.48
C SER A 73 -6.46 3.53 8.68
N MET A 74 -6.96 2.47 9.32
CA MET A 74 -7.87 1.47 8.71
C MET A 74 -7.28 0.71 7.51
N GLY A 75 -5.98 0.82 7.28
CA GLY A 75 -5.28 0.14 6.18
C GLY A 75 -4.80 -1.27 6.52
N SER A 76 -4.01 -1.82 5.61
CA SER A 76 -3.21 -3.04 5.77
C SER A 76 -1.89 -2.89 5.03
N GLY A 77 -0.88 -3.68 5.35
CA GLY A 77 0.43 -3.68 4.69
C GLY A 77 0.31 -3.97 3.20
N VAL A 78 -0.45 -5.00 2.81
CA VAL A 78 -0.74 -5.29 1.39
C VAL A 78 -1.50 -4.16 0.72
N GLY A 79 -2.44 -3.52 1.44
CA GLY A 79 -3.15 -2.34 0.96
C GLY A 79 -2.22 -1.16 0.70
N MET A 80 -1.23 -0.94 1.57
CA MET A 80 -0.20 0.09 1.38
C MET A 80 0.65 -0.18 0.16
N ARG A 81 1.10 -1.44 -0.03
CA ARG A 81 1.83 -1.87 -1.23
C ARG A 81 1.05 -1.58 -2.51
N ALA A 82 -0.25 -1.86 -2.52
CA ALA A 82 -1.12 -1.58 -3.66
C ALA A 82 -1.33 -0.07 -3.87
N MET A 83 -1.57 0.68 -2.79
CA MET A 83 -1.78 2.13 -2.83
C MET A 83 -0.59 2.88 -3.43
N THR A 84 0.64 2.42 -3.15
CA THR A 84 1.85 2.98 -3.73
C THR A 84 2.20 2.39 -5.09
N GLY A 85 1.32 1.61 -5.70
CA GLY A 85 1.57 1.00 -7.00
C GLY A 85 2.83 0.11 -7.03
N ARG A 86 3.19 -0.51 -5.89
CA ARG A 86 4.40 -1.34 -5.74
C ARG A 86 5.73 -0.59 -5.96
N GLU A 87 5.75 0.74 -5.90
CA GLU A 87 6.98 1.52 -6.12
C GLU A 87 8.13 1.10 -5.19
N PHE A 88 7.84 0.77 -3.94
CA PHE A 88 8.85 0.29 -3.00
C PHE A 88 9.44 -1.08 -3.41
N ASP A 89 8.67 -1.97 -4.05
CA ASP A 89 9.21 -3.22 -4.60
C ASP A 89 10.20 -2.93 -5.74
N HIS A 90 9.88 -1.96 -6.60
CA HIS A 90 10.77 -1.52 -7.68
C HIS A 90 12.05 -0.87 -7.15
N ILE A 91 11.95 -0.08 -6.08
CA ILE A 91 13.12 0.46 -5.38
C ILE A 91 13.95 -0.68 -4.79
N ALA A 92 13.31 -1.69 -4.19
CA ALA A 92 14.02 -2.85 -3.66
C ALA A 92 14.74 -3.66 -4.74
N ASP A 93 14.13 -3.85 -5.90
CA ASP A 93 14.78 -4.49 -7.06
C ASP A 93 16.01 -3.71 -7.55
N ARG A 94 15.92 -2.38 -7.57
CA ARG A 94 16.98 -1.50 -8.08
C ARG A 94 18.14 -1.34 -7.10
N GLU A 95 17.83 -1.21 -5.81
CA GLU A 95 18.79 -0.83 -4.77
C GLU A 95 19.21 -2.02 -3.88
N GLY A 96 18.63 -3.21 -4.08
CA GLY A 96 18.96 -4.41 -3.30
C GLY A 96 18.49 -4.33 -1.85
N LEU A 97 17.20 -4.02 -1.64
CA LEU A 97 16.60 -3.85 -0.32
C LEU A 97 15.58 -4.96 -0.04
N VAL A 98 15.22 -5.12 1.24
CA VAL A 98 14.03 -5.87 1.66
C VAL A 98 12.95 -4.88 2.08
N ILE A 99 11.71 -5.04 1.59
CA ILE A 99 10.59 -4.20 2.03
C ILE A 99 9.68 -5.02 2.93
N VAL A 100 9.36 -4.47 4.10
CA VAL A 100 8.44 -5.06 5.07
C VAL A 100 7.17 -4.22 5.14
N TYR A 101 6.03 -4.85 4.92
CA TYR A 101 4.68 -4.30 4.97
C TYR A 101 3.92 -4.92 6.15
N PRO A 102 4.11 -4.43 7.37
CA PRO A 102 3.40 -4.95 8.54
C PRO A 102 1.94 -4.51 8.57
N ASP A 103 1.08 -5.35 9.14
CA ASP A 103 -0.28 -4.98 9.52
C ASP A 103 -0.30 -4.41 10.94
N GLY A 104 -1.00 -3.30 11.12
CA GLY A 104 -1.35 -2.73 12.42
C GLY A 104 -2.38 -3.61 13.14
N PHE A 105 -2.38 -3.57 14.48
CA PHE A 105 -3.39 -4.25 15.26
C PHE A 105 -4.75 -3.61 15.04
N ASP A 106 -5.76 -4.41 14.67
CA ASP A 106 -7.09 -3.95 14.30
C ASP A 106 -7.05 -2.80 13.26
N LYS A 107 -6.08 -2.84 12.34
CA LYS A 107 -5.83 -1.81 11.30
C LYS A 107 -5.37 -0.44 11.84
N HIS A 108 -4.81 -0.42 13.05
CA HIS A 108 -4.29 0.78 13.70
C HIS A 108 -2.88 0.58 14.26
N TRP A 109 -2.19 1.71 14.45
CA TRP A 109 -0.90 1.76 15.12
C TRP A 109 -1.07 2.39 16.49
N ASN A 110 -0.37 1.86 17.50
CA ASN A 110 -0.28 2.50 18.80
C ASN A 110 0.61 3.75 18.72
N GLY A 111 0.03 4.84 18.21
CA GLY A 111 0.67 6.16 18.12
C GLY A 111 0.43 7.04 19.35
N CYS A 112 0.01 6.45 20.48
CA CYS A 112 -0.30 7.15 21.74
C CYS A 112 -1.27 8.35 21.59
N ARG A 113 -2.19 8.30 20.64
CA ARG A 113 -3.21 9.34 20.46
C ARG A 113 -4.28 9.18 21.53
N GLY A 114 -4.21 9.96 22.61
CA GLY A 114 -5.14 9.86 23.74
C GLY A 114 -6.62 10.10 23.41
N THR A 115 -6.93 10.67 22.24
CA THR A 115 -8.30 10.89 21.76
C THR A 115 -8.78 9.82 20.78
N ALA A 116 -7.97 8.80 20.51
CA ALA A 116 -8.35 7.69 19.63
C ALA A 116 -9.41 6.80 20.29
N ASP A 117 -10.37 6.35 19.49
CA ASP A 117 -11.45 5.43 19.88
C ASP A 117 -11.16 3.97 19.47
N TYR A 118 -10.01 3.70 18.85
CA TYR A 118 -9.58 2.35 18.46
C TYR A 118 -8.84 1.62 19.59
N VAL A 119 -8.91 0.29 19.56
CA VAL A 119 -8.28 -0.59 20.56
C VAL A 119 -6.76 -0.54 20.44
N ALA A 120 -6.06 -0.46 21.59
CA ALA A 120 -4.60 -0.49 21.68
C ALA A 120 -4.02 -1.91 21.81
#